data_AF-A0A3M1DZF4-F1
#
_entry.id   AF-A0A3M1DZF4-F1
#
_cell.length_a   1.000
_cell.length_b   1.000
_cell.length_c   1.000
_cell.angle_alpha   90.00
_cell.angle_beta   90.00
_cell.angle_gamma   90.00
#
_symmetry.space_group_name_H-M   'P 1'
#
loop_
_entity.id
_entity.type
_entity.pdbx_description
1 polymer ?
#
loop_
_entity_poly.entity_id
_entity_poly.type
_entity_poly.pdbx_seq_one_letter_code
_entity_poly.pdbx_strand_id
1 'polypeptide(L)'
;MDDKMRRDWKLKPDDRILTGLWLDLGSRMEKDSTWQRILWLTTNYLEPVAQDDERGSILYRDPEDGRYWELLFMRPELPEKGPPTLRFLEEEAAREAYSL
;
A
#
# COMPACT_ATOMS: atom_id res chain seq x y z
N MET A 1 -11.73 7.73 -14.71
CA MET A 1 -11.89 6.74 -13.62
C MET A 1 -13.22 7.01 -12.97
N ASP A 2 -14.17 6.10 -13.14
CA ASP A 2 -15.57 6.27 -12.71
C ASP A 2 -15.72 6.23 -11.18
N ASP A 3 -16.73 6.94 -10.64
CA ASP A 3 -17.00 7.01 -9.19
C ASP A 3 -17.23 5.64 -8.54
N LYS A 4 -17.79 4.70 -9.31
CA LYS A 4 -18.00 3.32 -8.88
C LYS A 4 -16.68 2.59 -8.62
N MET A 5 -15.68 2.75 -9.50
CA MET A 5 -14.37 2.12 -9.33
C MET A 5 -13.62 2.67 -8.10
N ARG A 6 -13.86 3.94 -7.73
CA ARG A 6 -13.26 4.56 -6.53
C ARG A 6 -13.76 3.93 -5.23
N ARG A 7 -15.03 3.50 -5.18
CA ARG A 7 -15.58 2.81 -4.00
C ARG A 7 -15.07 1.38 -3.89
N ASP A 8 -14.97 0.69 -5.02
CA ASP A 8 -14.52 -0.71 -5.05
C ASP A 8 -13.07 -0.89 -4.57
N TRP A 9 -12.26 0.17 -4.65
CA TRP A 9 -10.83 0.13 -4.30
C TRP A 9 -10.50 0.55 -2.88
N LYS A 10 -11.44 1.19 -2.16
CA LYS A 10 -11.28 1.47 -0.71
C LYS A 10 -10.96 0.20 0.06
N LEU A 11 -10.29 0.36 1.20
CA LEU A 11 -10.00 -0.75 2.09
C LEU A 11 -11.30 -1.29 2.69
N LYS A 12 -11.39 -2.61 2.77
CA LYS A 12 -12.50 -3.32 3.37
C LYS A 12 -12.16 -3.65 4.82
N PRO A 13 -13.15 -3.86 5.69
CA PRO A 13 -12.91 -4.24 7.09
C PRO A 13 -12.04 -5.48 7.25
N ASP A 14 -12.13 -6.45 6.33
CA ASP A 14 -11.39 -7.71 6.38
C ASP A 14 -10.04 -7.67 5.65
N ASP A 15 -9.71 -6.57 4.95
CA ASP A 15 -8.38 -6.44 4.36
C ASP A 15 -7.33 -6.42 5.48
N ARG A 16 -6.26 -7.19 5.27
CA ARG A 16 -5.10 -7.26 6.20
C ARG A 16 -3.77 -7.08 5.47
N ILE A 17 -3.66 -7.60 4.26
CA ILE A 17 -2.47 -7.46 3.42
C ILE A 17 -2.89 -7.41 1.96
N LEU A 18 -2.32 -6.46 1.23
CA LEU A 18 -2.43 -6.34 -0.22
C LEU A 18 -1.02 -6.42 -0.77
N THR A 19 -0.76 -7.39 -1.65
CA THR A 19 0.54 -7.54 -2.30
C THR A 19 0.33 -7.48 -3.80
N GLY A 20 0.91 -6.46 -4.43
CA GLY A 20 0.95 -6.35 -5.88
C GLY A 20 1.82 -7.45 -6.49
N LEU A 21 1.55 -7.79 -7.74
CA LEU A 21 2.34 -8.75 -8.51
C LEU A 21 2.66 -8.19 -9.89
N TRP A 22 3.81 -8.62 -10.42
CA TRP A 22 4.06 -8.54 -11.84
C TRP A 22 3.37 -9.70 -12.54
N LEU A 23 2.58 -9.39 -13.55
CA LEU A 23 2.00 -10.36 -14.47
C LEU A 23 2.89 -10.43 -15.71
N ASP A 24 3.49 -11.59 -15.94
CA ASP A 24 4.21 -11.87 -17.18
C ASP A 24 3.20 -12.30 -18.25
N LEU A 25 3.03 -11.47 -19.28
CA LEU A 25 2.18 -11.77 -20.43
C LEU A 25 3.00 -12.21 -21.66
N GLY A 26 4.26 -12.58 -21.46
CA GLY A 26 5.21 -13.03 -22.48
C GLY A 26 5.86 -11.89 -23.25
N SER A 27 5.08 -10.92 -23.74
CA SER A 27 5.60 -9.77 -24.50
C SER A 27 5.88 -8.54 -23.63
N ARG A 28 5.29 -8.49 -22.43
CA ARG A 28 5.46 -7.40 -21.46
C ARG A 28 5.14 -7.87 -20.05
N MET A 29 5.69 -7.14 -19.10
CA MET A 29 5.32 -7.22 -17.69
C MET A 29 4.24 -6.18 -17.38
N GLU A 30 3.17 -6.59 -16.69
CA GLU A 30 2.09 -5.70 -16.27
C GLU A 30 1.89 -5.70 -14.76
N LYS A 31 1.35 -4.60 -14.24
CA LYS A 31 0.94 -4.47 -12.84
C LYS A 31 -0.44 -5.08 -12.68
N ASP A 32 -0.58 -6.03 -11.77
CA ASP A 32 -1.87 -6.61 -11.45
C ASP A 32 -2.85 -5.59 -10.84
N SER A 33 -4.11 -5.99 -10.69
CA SER A 33 -5.14 -5.13 -10.10
C SER A 33 -4.83 -4.73 -8.66
N THR A 34 -4.15 -5.60 -7.89
CA THR A 34 -3.79 -5.31 -6.49
C THR A 34 -2.75 -4.20 -6.42
N TRP A 35 -1.73 -4.24 -7.28
CA TRP A 35 -0.76 -3.17 -7.40
C TRP A 35 -1.45 -1.85 -7.75
N GLN A 36 -2.31 -1.84 -8.77
CA GLN A 36 -3.04 -0.63 -9.17
C GLN A 36 -3.90 -0.08 -8.01
N ARG A 37 -4.56 -0.96 -7.25
CA ARG A 37 -5.31 -0.60 -6.04
C ARG A 37 -4.40 0.05 -5.00
N ILE A 38 -3.24 -0.54 -4.69
CA ILE A 38 -2.30 0.02 -3.72
C ILE A 38 -1.84 1.42 -4.15
N LEU A 39 -1.46 1.61 -5.41
CA LEU A 39 -1.04 2.93 -5.91
C LEU A 39 -2.15 3.96 -5.79
N TRP A 40 -3.40 3.57 -6.11
CA TRP A 40 -4.52 4.48 -5.97
C TRP A 40 -4.79 4.84 -4.51
N LEU A 41 -4.76 3.85 -3.61
CA LEU A 41 -4.93 4.05 -2.17
C LEU A 41 -3.91 5.04 -1.63
N THR A 42 -2.62 4.82 -1.89
CA THR A 42 -1.54 5.66 -1.33
C THR A 42 -1.41 7.03 -1.99
N THR A 43 -1.94 7.20 -3.21
CA THR A 43 -1.89 8.50 -3.92
C THR A 43 -3.14 9.35 -3.67
N ASN A 44 -4.31 8.74 -3.44
CA ASN A 44 -5.59 9.45 -3.49
C ASN A 44 -6.46 9.32 -2.24
N TYR A 45 -6.18 8.36 -1.36
CA TYR A 45 -7.11 8.00 -0.29
C TYR A 45 -6.46 8.00 1.08
N LEU A 46 -5.37 7.25 1.24
CA LEU A 46 -4.67 7.10 2.51
C LEU A 46 -3.82 8.33 2.83
N GLU A 47 -3.79 8.68 4.11
CA GLU A 47 -3.04 9.83 4.61
C GLU A 47 -1.67 9.37 5.10
N PRO A 48 -0.55 9.84 4.53
CA PRO A 48 0.78 9.51 5.05
C PRO A 48 0.97 10.15 6.44
N VAL A 49 1.44 9.37 7.40
CA VAL A 49 1.65 9.82 8.79
C VAL A 49 3.11 9.81 9.23
N ALA A 50 3.91 8.88 8.72
CA ALA A 50 5.33 8.77 9.04
C ALA A 50 6.08 8.00 7.94
N GLN A 51 7.39 8.15 7.91
CA GLN A 51 8.29 7.44 7.00
C GLN A 51 9.51 6.97 7.78
N ASP A 52 9.94 5.74 7.51
CA ASP A 52 11.21 5.18 7.98
C ASP A 52 12.12 5.02 6.77
N ASP A 53 13.11 5.91 6.65
CA ASP A 53 14.05 5.93 5.54
C ASP A 53 15.04 4.76 5.58
N GLU A 54 15.34 4.23 6.78
CA GLU A 54 16.25 3.09 6.94
C GLU A 54 15.58 1.79 6.45
N ARG A 55 14.28 1.62 6.73
CA ARG A 55 13.48 0.50 6.25
C ARG A 55 12.95 0.70 4.84
N GLY A 56 12.91 1.94 4.36
CA GLY A 56 12.30 2.31 3.08
C GLY A 56 10.79 2.12 3.09
N SER A 57 10.14 2.41 4.21
CA SER A 57 8.70 2.18 4.44
C SER A 57 7.97 3.47 4.79
N ILE A 58 6.69 3.53 4.40
CA ILE A 58 5.82 4.67 4.70
C ILE A 58 4.61 4.14 5.45
N LEU A 59 4.33 4.75 6.60
CA LEU A 59 3.11 4.51 7.36
C LEU A 59 2.01 5.44 6.88
N TYR A 60 0.86 4.86 6.60
CA TYR A 60 -0.36 5.55 6.23
C TYR A 60 -1.44 5.31 7.28
N ARG A 61 -2.43 6.19 7.31
CA ARG A 61 -3.67 6.04 8.08
C ARG A 61 -4.87 6.07 7.13
N ASP A 62 -5.80 5.15 7.36
CA ASP A 62 -7.10 5.18 6.68
C ASP A 62 -7.98 6.27 7.30
N PRO A 63 -8.44 7.28 6.54
CA PRO A 63 -9.26 8.36 7.10
C PRO A 63 -10.68 7.92 7.49
N GLU A 64 -11.16 6.75 7.03
CA GLU A 64 -12.52 6.27 7.31
C GLU A 64 -12.61 5.47 8.61
N ASP A 65 -11.61 4.63 8.91
CA ASP A 65 -11.62 3.76 10.09
C ASP A 65 -10.43 3.96 11.04
N GLY A 66 -9.46 4.81 10.67
CA GLY A 66 -8.31 5.16 11.48
C GLY A 66 -7.21 4.11 11.55
N ARG A 67 -7.35 2.96 10.88
CA ARG A 67 -6.34 1.88 10.89
C ARG A 67 -5.05 2.33 10.22
N TYR A 68 -3.93 1.79 10.73
CA TYR A 68 -2.61 2.02 10.16
C TYR A 68 -2.26 0.99 9.09
N TRP A 69 -1.61 1.48 8.04
CA TRP A 69 -1.21 0.69 6.88
C TRP A 69 0.23 1.02 6.50
N GLU A 70 1.10 0.02 6.57
CA GLU A 70 2.49 0.16 6.18
C GLU A 70 2.69 -0.24 4.72
N LEU A 71 3.29 0.67 3.94
CA LEU A 71 3.74 0.43 2.58
C LEU A 71 5.20 -0.02 2.57
N LEU A 72 5.43 -1.18 1.95
CA LEU A 72 6.73 -1.81 1.75
C LEU A 72 6.95 -2.10 0.27
N PHE A 73 8.21 -2.06 -0.13
CA PHE A 73 8.65 -2.47 -1.47
C PHE A 73 9.52 -3.71 -1.33
N MET A 74 9.15 -4.81 -2.00
CA MET A 74 9.84 -6.10 -1.81
C MET A 74 11.29 -6.09 -2.36
N ARG A 75 11.60 -5.15 -3.26
CA ARG A 75 12.93 -4.96 -3.89
C ARG A 75 13.14 -3.47 -4.24
N PRO A 76 13.40 -2.61 -3.24
CA PRO A 76 13.54 -1.17 -3.46
C PRO A 76 14.70 -0.82 -4.41
N GLU A 77 15.66 -1.73 -4.59
CA GLU A 77 16.79 -1.60 -5.52
C GLU A 77 16.41 -1.66 -7.01
N LEU A 78 15.19 -2.10 -7.35
CA LEU A 78 14.71 -2.11 -8.73
C LEU A 78 14.31 -0.69 -9.19
N PRO A 79 14.44 -0.36 -10.48
CA PRO A 79 14.08 0.97 -11.01
C PRO A 79 12.63 1.41 -10.69
N GLU A 80 11.70 0.47 -10.57
CA GLU A 80 10.30 0.73 -10.16
C GLU A 80 10.00 0.31 -8.71
N LYS A 81 11.01 0.11 -7.86
CA LYS A 81 10.92 -0.38 -6.47
C LYS A 81 10.26 -1.77 -6.31
N GLY A 82 9.94 -2.46 -7.41
CA GLY A 82 9.30 -3.78 -7.38
C GLY A 82 7.85 -3.74 -6.86
N PRO A 83 7.21 -4.90 -6.69
CA PRO A 83 5.82 -4.96 -6.26
C PRO A 83 5.62 -4.40 -4.85
N PRO A 84 4.67 -3.47 -4.66
CA PRO A 84 4.37 -2.93 -3.35
C PRO A 84 3.55 -3.91 -2.53
N THR A 85 3.77 -3.89 -1.23
CA THR A 85 2.90 -4.52 -0.24
C THR A 85 2.36 -3.45 0.69
N LEU A 86 1.06 -3.43 0.88
CA LEU A 86 0.39 -2.59 1.88
C LEU A 86 -0.18 -3.53 2.94
N ARG A 87 0.34 -3.47 4.18
CA ARG A 87 -0.13 -4.32 5.28
C ARG A 87 -0.76 -3.50 6.39
N PHE A 88 -1.83 -4.03 6.95
CA PHE A 88 -2.39 -3.52 8.18
C PHE A 88 -1.38 -3.68 9.32
N LEU A 89 -1.27 -2.64 10.13
CA LEU A 89 -0.43 -2.60 11.31
C LEU A 89 -1.30 -2.20 12.50
N GLU A 90 -1.25 -3.00 13.57
CA GLU A 90 -1.92 -2.65 14.83
C GLU A 90 -1.36 -1.34 15.39
N GLU A 91 -2.18 -0.59 16.11
CA GLU A 91 -1.81 0.76 16.59
C GLU A 91 -0.53 0.74 17.45
N GLU A 92 -0.41 -0.18 18.38
CA GLU A 92 0.78 -0.31 19.24
C GLU A 92 2.04 -0.59 18.41
N ALA A 93 1.93 -1.48 17.42
CA ALA A 93 3.05 -1.82 16.54
C ALA A 93 3.43 -0.66 15.61
N ALA A 94 2.44 0.15 15.18
CA ALA A 94 2.69 1.35 14.39
C ALA A 94 3.43 2.43 15.21
N ARG A 95 3.00 2.64 16.46
CA ARG A 95 3.65 3.58 17.38
C ARG A 95 5.08 3.18 17.70
N GLU A 96 5.31 1.89 17.96
CA GLU A 96 6.66 1.37 18.21
C GLU A 96 7.56 1.51 16.97
N ALA A 97 7.08 1.08 15.80
CA ALA A 97 7.90 1.06 14.59
C ALA A 97 8.22 2.46 14.04
N TYR A 98 7.30 3.44 14.19
CA TYR A 98 7.43 4.77 13.60
C TYR A 98 7.60 5.90 14.63
N SER A 99 7.73 5.56 15.92
CA SER A 99 7.89 6.54 17.02
C SER A 99 6.79 7.61 17.05
N LEU A 100 5.53 7.21 16.89
CA LEU A 100 4.33 8.07 16.94
C LEU A 100 3.84 8.37 18.35
#